data_AF-A0A918FUF7-F1
#
_entry.id   AF-A0A918FUF7-F1
#
_cell.length_a   1.000
_cell.length_b   1.000
_cell.length_c   1.000
_cell.angle_alpha   90.00
_cell.angle_beta   90.00
_cell.angle_gamma   90.00
#
_symmetry.space_group_name_H-M   'P 1'
#
loop_
_entity.id
_entity.type
_entity.pdbx_description
1 polymer ?
#
loop_
_entity_poly.entity_id
_entity_poly.type
_entity_poly.pdbx_seq_one_letter_code
_entity_poly.pdbx_strand_id
1 'polypeptide(L)'
;MIPADADELVTSQDIATKYKVNEANVAYWVTLEGFPEGWPSGPGRTLVRDAALVDDWLRENLPVYWAQGQDSDNPYGLPEGGPKDLVKLSDIAAWEGKALGRKEPVPEVTLRTYISRKKMPGPDRKPGDGERPEVTERMWFRETAYEFVNRPRRMRRQKTSEEPAVAEQAPAAAGESSERASTARTGYVDAQAIASTYSVSGQTARGWTRVEGFPEAGENGYSAAEVDEWVRHNRRRSWTAAQRRTELTGQAWPETSAADSSADVQVEPAPADESVSEARGEQTELTAEMIGPRYGVSERTGLQWISVKEKGDGKKVIRRAFPTPLRTRPRTYAAHAVDAWVKEHRPHVWAAAKGTGPALVNPLPEGDPLDLLDIYDFAEVLGMATRGEPLARETIHAYHARGQVPFADRTAGDGGKPRVLQDHWYRRTVYDFVLSRRGSGNFDARA
;
A
#
# COMPACT_ATOMS: atom_id res chain seq x y z
N MET A 1 39.18 33.66 -4.20
CA MET A 1 39.98 34.00 -5.40
C MET A 1 39.32 33.25 -6.54
N ILE A 2 38.88 33.92 -7.59
CA ILE A 2 38.19 33.28 -8.72
C ILE A 2 39.27 32.52 -9.53
N PRO A 3 39.05 31.25 -9.90
CA PRO A 3 39.98 30.50 -10.74
C PRO A 3 40.25 31.23 -12.07
N ALA A 4 41.49 31.20 -12.55
CA ALA A 4 41.90 31.92 -13.77
C ALA A 4 41.41 31.27 -15.07
N ASP A 5 40.93 30.03 -14.97
CA ASP A 5 40.40 29.15 -16.01
C ASP A 5 38.87 29.16 -16.09
N ALA A 6 38.19 29.96 -15.26
CA ALA A 6 36.74 30.12 -15.33
C ALA A 6 36.34 31.02 -16.51
N ASP A 7 35.93 30.40 -17.63
CA ASP A 7 35.56 31.10 -18.87
C ASP A 7 34.28 31.94 -18.73
N GLU A 8 33.24 31.38 -18.09
CA GLU A 8 31.96 32.05 -17.88
C GLU A 8 31.50 31.89 -16.43
N LEU A 9 31.13 33.02 -15.81
CA LEU A 9 30.69 33.07 -14.41
C LEU A 9 29.17 33.24 -14.34
N VAL A 10 28.50 32.33 -13.63
CA VAL A 10 27.05 32.31 -13.45
C VAL A 10 26.67 32.51 -11.99
N THR A 11 25.63 33.32 -11.76
CA THR A 11 24.99 33.47 -10.45
C THR A 11 23.95 32.37 -10.22
N SER A 12 23.44 32.24 -8.99
CA SER A 12 22.30 31.35 -8.71
C SER A 12 21.06 31.66 -9.56
N GLN A 13 20.87 32.94 -9.94
CA GLN A 13 19.78 33.36 -10.80
C GLN A 13 19.98 32.91 -12.24
N ASP A 14 21.21 33.05 -12.76
CA ASP A 14 21.54 32.61 -14.12
C ASP A 14 21.39 31.09 -14.26
N ILE A 15 21.82 30.34 -13.25
CA ILE A 15 21.61 28.88 -13.17
C ILE A 15 20.11 28.56 -13.17
N ALA A 16 19.31 29.27 -12.36
CA ALA A 16 17.87 29.06 -12.29
C ALA A 16 17.20 29.31 -13.66
N THR A 17 17.57 30.40 -14.33
CA THR A 17 17.09 30.74 -15.66
C THR A 17 17.50 29.70 -16.71
N LYS A 18 18.79 29.35 -16.80
CA LYS A 18 19.30 28.37 -17.79
C LYS A 18 18.56 27.04 -17.66
N TYR A 19 18.48 26.47 -16.46
CA TYR A 19 17.88 25.15 -16.25
C TYR A 19 16.37 25.17 -16.00
N LYS A 20 15.69 26.32 -16.21
CA LYS A 20 14.23 26.50 -16.08
C LYS A 20 13.69 26.06 -14.71
N VAL A 21 14.46 26.33 -13.65
CA VAL A 21 14.09 26.06 -12.25
C VAL A 21 13.95 27.36 -11.46
N ASN A 22 13.45 27.28 -10.22
CA ASN A 22 13.46 28.43 -9.32
C ASN A 22 14.78 28.51 -8.53
N GLU A 23 15.08 29.69 -7.99
CA GLU A 23 16.28 29.90 -7.17
C GLU A 23 16.33 29.01 -5.91
N ALA A 24 15.17 28.61 -5.37
CA ALA A 24 15.12 27.70 -4.22
C ALA A 24 15.69 26.31 -4.54
N ASN A 25 15.49 25.80 -5.76
CA ASN A 25 16.12 24.56 -6.21
C ASN A 25 17.63 24.72 -6.32
N VAL A 26 18.11 25.85 -6.86
CA VAL A 26 19.54 26.14 -6.95
C VAL A 26 20.16 26.27 -5.57
N ALA A 27 19.50 26.96 -4.64
CA ALA A 27 19.93 27.05 -3.24
C ALA A 27 20.04 25.67 -2.58
N TYR A 28 19.14 24.73 -2.91
CA TYR A 28 19.26 23.35 -2.49
C TYR A 28 20.44 22.62 -3.15
N TRP A 29 20.67 22.79 -4.45
CA TRP A 29 21.80 22.15 -5.16
C TRP A 29 23.15 22.56 -4.59
N VAL A 30 23.28 23.82 -4.17
CA VAL A 30 24.49 24.31 -3.48
C VAL A 30 24.78 23.56 -2.18
N THR A 31 23.80 22.91 -1.57
CA THR A 31 24.00 22.07 -0.38
C THR A 31 24.38 20.62 -0.70
N LEU A 32 24.35 20.22 -1.97
CA LEU A 32 24.68 18.86 -2.40
C LEU A 32 26.18 18.68 -2.54
N GLU A 33 26.62 17.45 -2.25
CA GLU A 33 28.04 17.08 -2.30
C GLU A 33 28.61 17.27 -3.71
N GLY A 34 29.80 17.86 -3.78
CA GLY A 34 30.51 18.12 -5.03
C GLY A 34 29.94 19.25 -5.88
N PHE A 35 28.88 19.95 -5.45
CA PHE A 35 28.37 21.09 -6.20
C PHE A 35 29.43 22.21 -6.28
N PRO A 36 29.61 22.88 -7.43
CA PRO A 36 30.69 23.85 -7.62
C PRO A 36 30.70 24.98 -6.57
N GLU A 37 31.90 25.26 -6.05
CA GLU A 37 32.13 26.29 -5.04
C GLU A 37 31.79 27.68 -5.59
N GLY A 38 31.11 28.50 -4.79
CA GLY A 38 30.78 29.88 -5.13
C GLY A 38 31.83 30.84 -4.61
N TRP A 39 32.30 31.74 -5.48
CA TRP A 39 33.23 32.80 -5.10
C TRP A 39 32.51 34.16 -5.03
N PRO A 40 32.82 35.01 -4.04
CA PRO A 40 32.22 36.34 -3.96
C PRO A 40 32.73 37.22 -5.10
N SER A 41 31.81 37.86 -5.81
CA SER A 41 32.08 38.84 -6.86
C SER A 41 31.27 40.13 -6.64
N GLY A 42 31.89 41.27 -6.92
CA GLY A 42 31.28 42.59 -6.86
C GLY A 42 31.01 43.17 -5.45
N PRO A 43 30.44 44.39 -5.38
CA PRO A 43 30.27 45.15 -4.13
C PRO A 43 29.27 44.52 -3.14
N GLY A 44 28.42 43.61 -3.61
CA GLY A 44 27.42 42.89 -2.82
C GLY A 44 27.84 41.50 -2.35
N ARG A 45 29.07 41.04 -2.66
CA ARG A 45 29.54 39.67 -2.43
C ARG A 45 28.62 38.59 -3.00
N THR A 46 28.03 38.84 -4.17
CA THR A 46 27.22 37.85 -4.87
C THR A 46 28.09 36.65 -5.21
N LEU A 47 27.63 35.44 -4.88
CA LEU A 47 28.37 34.23 -5.18
C LEU A 47 28.19 33.87 -6.66
N VAL A 48 29.31 33.83 -7.38
CA VAL A 48 29.41 33.38 -8.77
C VAL A 48 30.12 32.04 -8.83
N ARG A 49 29.78 31.23 -9.84
CA ARG A 49 30.34 29.89 -10.08
C ARG A 49 30.75 29.78 -11.53
N ASP A 50 31.65 28.85 -11.80
CA ASP A 50 32.00 28.47 -13.17
C ASP A 50 30.81 27.78 -13.85
N ALA A 51 30.42 28.28 -15.02
CA ALA A 51 29.28 27.76 -15.78
C ALA A 51 29.48 26.33 -16.29
N ALA A 52 30.70 25.99 -16.71
CA ALA A 52 31.03 24.66 -17.23
C ALA A 52 31.01 23.63 -16.10
N LEU A 53 31.57 23.96 -14.94
CA LEU A 53 31.52 23.07 -13.77
C LEU A 53 30.09 22.83 -13.29
N VAL A 54 29.22 23.85 -13.35
CA VAL A 54 27.80 23.68 -13.00
C VAL A 54 27.08 22.81 -14.03
N ASP A 55 27.36 22.97 -15.33
CA ASP A 55 26.77 22.14 -16.39
C ASP A 55 27.16 20.67 -16.26
N ASP A 56 28.45 20.39 -16.08
CA ASP A 56 28.95 19.02 -15.93
C ASP A 56 28.42 18.38 -14.64
N TRP A 57 28.42 19.09 -13.52
CA TRP A 57 27.87 18.57 -12.26
C TRP A 57 26.38 18.23 -12.41
N LEU A 58 25.59 19.10 -13.06
CA LEU A 58 24.17 18.85 -13.31
C LEU A 58 23.95 17.68 -14.26
N ARG A 59 24.77 17.53 -15.30
CA ARG A 59 24.70 16.41 -16.24
C ARG A 59 24.87 15.07 -15.53
N GLU A 60 25.80 15.00 -14.58
CA GLU A 60 26.09 13.78 -13.82
C GLU A 60 25.07 13.51 -12.71
N ASN A 61 24.75 14.51 -11.91
CA ASN A 61 24.00 14.33 -10.66
C ASN A 61 22.49 14.53 -10.83
N LEU A 62 22.10 15.44 -11.74
CA LEU A 62 20.72 15.88 -11.94
C LEU A 62 20.36 15.96 -13.44
N PRO A 63 20.49 14.86 -14.21
CA PRO A 63 20.36 14.86 -15.66
C PRO A 63 18.99 15.35 -16.15
N VAL A 64 17.94 15.16 -15.36
CA VAL A 64 16.58 15.65 -15.66
C VAL A 64 16.52 17.18 -15.67
N TYR A 65 17.22 17.85 -14.75
CA TYR A 65 17.27 19.31 -14.71
C TYR A 65 18.27 19.85 -15.73
N TRP A 66 19.41 19.18 -15.88
CA TRP A 66 20.39 19.50 -16.93
C TRP A 66 19.74 19.53 -18.32
N ALA A 67 18.96 18.50 -18.65
CA ALA A 67 18.27 18.38 -19.93
C ALA A 67 17.27 19.51 -20.21
N GLN A 68 16.66 20.10 -19.19
CA GLN A 68 15.72 21.22 -19.36
C GLN A 68 16.39 22.50 -19.84
N GLY A 69 17.67 22.66 -19.48
CA GLY A 69 18.49 23.80 -19.88
C GLY A 69 19.26 23.61 -21.17
N GLN A 70 19.05 22.50 -21.88
CA GLN A 70 19.62 22.28 -23.21
C GLN A 70 18.63 22.73 -24.27
N ASP A 71 19.13 23.45 -25.28
CA ASP A 71 18.39 23.81 -26.49
C ASP A 71 18.50 22.67 -27.52
N SER A 72 18.05 21.48 -27.14
CA SER A 72 18.07 20.28 -27.98
C SER A 72 16.83 19.44 -27.76
N ASP A 73 16.26 18.92 -28.86
CA ASP A 73 15.16 17.94 -28.83
C ASP A 73 15.64 16.54 -28.38
N ASN A 74 16.96 16.34 -28.28
CA ASN A 74 17.59 15.11 -27.81
C ASN A 74 18.69 15.43 -26.76
N PRO A 75 18.32 15.96 -25.59
CA PRO A 75 19.30 16.42 -24.62
C PRO A 75 20.14 15.25 -24.06
N TYR A 76 19.57 14.04 -23.98
CA TYR A 76 20.28 12.87 -23.45
C TYR A 76 21.19 12.16 -24.46
N GLY A 77 21.34 12.69 -25.68
CA GLY A 77 22.12 12.05 -26.74
C GLY A 77 21.67 10.61 -27.01
N LEU A 78 20.35 10.42 -27.17
CA LEU A 78 19.76 9.14 -27.60
C LEU A 78 20.23 8.80 -29.03
N PRO A 79 20.26 7.51 -29.42
CA PRO A 79 20.76 7.09 -30.74
C PRO A 79 20.08 7.79 -31.92
N GLU A 80 20.78 7.98 -33.03
CA GLU A 80 20.14 8.53 -34.24
C GLU A 80 19.21 7.51 -34.90
N GLY A 81 18.25 7.99 -35.70
CA GLY A 81 17.38 7.16 -36.53
C GLY A 81 16.13 7.89 -37.01
N GLY A 82 15.37 7.23 -37.88
CA GLY A 82 14.13 7.76 -38.44
C GLY A 82 12.99 7.76 -37.42
N PRO A 83 12.02 8.69 -37.52
CA PRO A 83 10.91 8.80 -36.57
C PRO A 83 10.03 7.55 -36.53
N LYS A 84 9.87 6.88 -37.69
CA LYS A 84 9.08 5.65 -37.84
C LYS A 84 9.90 4.37 -37.68
N ASP A 85 11.16 4.47 -37.24
CA ASP A 85 11.94 3.28 -36.90
C ASP A 85 11.26 2.54 -35.75
N LEU A 86 11.13 1.23 -35.87
CA LEU A 86 10.51 0.41 -34.83
C LEU A 86 11.54 0.01 -33.78
N VAL A 87 11.23 0.31 -32.52
CA VAL A 87 12.10 0.02 -31.38
C VAL A 87 11.39 -0.83 -30.34
N LYS A 88 12.18 -1.62 -29.61
CA LYS A 88 11.68 -2.59 -28.63
C LYS A 88 11.52 -1.95 -27.27
N LEU A 89 10.75 -2.60 -26.40
CA LEU A 89 10.60 -2.16 -25.01
C LEU A 89 11.94 -2.15 -24.26
N SER A 90 12.86 -3.06 -24.59
CA SER A 90 14.22 -3.11 -24.05
C SER A 90 15.05 -1.87 -24.40
N ASP A 91 14.89 -1.35 -25.62
CA ASP A 91 15.62 -0.15 -26.08
C ASP A 91 15.11 1.08 -25.32
N ILE A 92 13.78 1.18 -25.18
CA ILE A 92 13.13 2.25 -24.39
C ILE A 92 13.57 2.17 -22.92
N ALA A 93 13.71 0.97 -22.35
CA ALA A 93 14.23 0.76 -21.01
C ALA A 93 15.67 1.28 -20.83
N ALA A 94 16.54 1.06 -21.81
CA ALA A 94 17.90 1.57 -21.79
C ALA A 94 17.93 3.11 -21.89
N TRP A 95 17.15 3.68 -22.80
CA TRP A 95 17.05 5.13 -22.99
C TRP A 95 16.45 5.84 -21.78
N GLU A 96 15.40 5.26 -21.18
CA GLU A 96 14.80 5.74 -19.94
C GLU A 96 15.80 5.69 -18.78
N GLY A 97 16.61 4.63 -18.69
CA GLY A 97 17.68 4.49 -17.71
C GLY A 97 18.69 5.63 -17.83
N LYS A 98 19.18 5.87 -19.06
CA LYS A 98 20.11 6.97 -19.39
C LYS A 98 19.52 8.33 -19.01
N ALA A 99 18.27 8.61 -19.39
CA ALA A 99 17.59 9.87 -19.07
C ALA A 99 17.41 10.09 -17.56
N LEU A 100 17.36 9.02 -16.77
CA LEU A 100 17.28 9.07 -15.31
C LEU A 100 18.66 9.09 -14.62
N GLY A 101 19.77 9.11 -15.37
CA GLY A 101 21.12 9.03 -14.81
C GLY A 101 21.45 7.66 -14.21
N ARG A 102 20.75 6.59 -14.60
CA ARG A 102 21.01 5.24 -14.12
C ARG A 102 22.12 4.60 -14.95
N LYS A 103 23.00 3.85 -14.28
CA LYS A 103 23.98 2.99 -14.93
C LYS A 103 23.33 1.79 -15.64
N GLU A 104 22.18 1.36 -15.13
CA GLU A 104 21.42 0.22 -15.65
C GLU A 104 20.11 0.66 -16.32
N PRO A 105 19.63 -0.10 -17.33
CA PRO A 105 18.30 0.09 -17.90
C PRO A 105 17.19 0.05 -16.85
N VAL A 106 16.10 0.77 -17.10
CA VAL A 106 14.89 0.61 -16.28
C VAL A 106 14.33 -0.80 -16.49
N PRO A 107 13.95 -1.55 -15.44
CA PRO A 107 13.38 -2.88 -15.63
C PRO A 107 12.13 -2.84 -16.51
N GLU A 108 12.04 -3.72 -17.51
CA GLU A 108 10.89 -3.74 -18.44
C GLU A 108 9.54 -3.88 -17.73
N VAL A 109 9.50 -4.57 -16.59
CA VAL A 109 8.30 -4.70 -15.74
C VAL A 109 7.79 -3.33 -15.30
N THR A 110 8.69 -2.37 -15.05
CA THR A 110 8.33 -0.99 -14.72
C THR A 110 7.69 -0.30 -15.92
N LEU A 111 8.25 -0.47 -17.13
CA LEU A 111 7.66 0.11 -18.34
C LEU A 111 6.31 -0.53 -18.68
N ARG A 112 6.16 -1.85 -18.51
CA ARG A 112 4.85 -2.53 -18.63
C ARG A 112 3.82 -1.96 -17.67
N THR A 113 4.24 -1.60 -16.45
CA THR A 113 3.39 -0.91 -15.48
C THR A 113 3.05 0.52 -15.92
N TYR A 114 3.96 1.23 -16.57
CA TYR A 114 3.68 2.56 -17.12
C TYR A 114 2.69 2.51 -18.28
N ILE A 115 2.81 1.51 -19.16
CA ILE A 115 1.85 1.26 -20.23
C ILE A 115 0.46 0.97 -19.64
N SER A 116 0.35 0.06 -18.66
CA SER A 116 -0.95 -0.29 -18.05
C SER A 116 -1.60 0.89 -17.33
N ARG A 117 -0.78 1.76 -16.72
CA ARG A 117 -1.24 2.99 -16.05
C ARG A 117 -1.41 4.18 -17.00
N LYS A 118 -1.28 3.99 -18.32
CA LYS A 118 -1.36 5.05 -19.34
C LYS A 118 -0.38 6.22 -19.11
N LYS A 119 0.77 5.93 -18.48
CA LYS A 119 1.88 6.88 -18.27
C LYS A 119 2.94 6.80 -19.37
N MET A 120 2.92 5.72 -20.14
CA MET A 120 3.70 5.50 -21.36
C MET A 120 2.72 5.17 -22.48
N PRO A 121 2.92 5.68 -23.71
CA PRO A 121 2.13 5.30 -24.86
C PRO A 121 2.12 3.78 -25.05
N GLY A 122 0.98 3.25 -25.52
CA GLY A 122 0.90 1.86 -25.95
C GLY A 122 1.79 1.60 -27.17
N PRO A 123 2.05 0.32 -27.51
CA PRO A 123 2.83 0.00 -28.69
C PRO A 123 2.09 0.43 -29.97
N ASP A 124 2.82 1.10 -30.84
CA ASP A 124 2.35 1.52 -32.16
C ASP A 124 2.13 0.31 -33.09
N ARG A 125 2.96 -0.72 -32.95
CA ARG A 125 2.89 -1.96 -33.74
C ARG A 125 2.77 -3.19 -32.85
N LYS A 126 1.96 -4.16 -33.27
CA LYS A 126 1.67 -5.39 -32.51
C LYS A 126 1.75 -6.61 -33.44
N PRO A 127 2.12 -7.78 -32.90
CA PRO A 127 2.09 -9.01 -33.69
C PRO A 127 0.70 -9.27 -34.26
N GLY A 128 0.63 -9.54 -35.56
CA GLY A 128 -0.64 -9.78 -36.25
C GLY A 128 -1.50 -8.54 -36.48
N ASP A 129 -0.94 -7.33 -36.41
CA ASP A 129 -1.66 -6.08 -36.75
C ASP A 129 -1.98 -5.92 -38.25
N GLY A 130 -1.41 -6.79 -39.10
CA GLY A 130 -1.65 -6.81 -40.55
C GLY A 130 -0.93 -5.70 -41.33
N GLU A 131 -0.10 -4.91 -40.65
CA GLU A 131 0.65 -3.82 -41.26
C GLU A 131 2.11 -4.23 -41.54
N ARG A 132 2.85 -3.43 -42.34
CA ARG A 132 4.26 -3.69 -42.70
C ARG A 132 5.21 -2.67 -42.04
N PRO A 133 6.44 -3.06 -41.66
CA PRO A 133 6.96 -4.43 -41.61
C PRO A 133 6.23 -5.27 -40.54
N GLU A 134 6.17 -6.58 -40.75
CA GLU A 134 5.57 -7.48 -39.75
C GLU A 134 6.45 -7.52 -38.50
N VAL A 135 5.84 -7.42 -37.33
CA VAL A 135 6.54 -7.41 -36.04
C VAL A 135 6.22 -8.68 -35.27
N THR A 136 7.24 -9.33 -34.70
CA THR A 136 7.08 -10.54 -33.88
C THR A 136 6.80 -10.21 -32.41
N GLU A 137 6.99 -8.95 -32.01
CA GLU A 137 6.73 -8.45 -30.67
C GLU A 137 6.09 -7.06 -30.70
N ARG A 138 5.72 -6.53 -29.52
CA ARG A 138 5.17 -5.18 -29.41
C ARG A 138 6.29 -4.16 -29.61
N MET A 139 6.11 -3.24 -30.54
CA MET A 139 7.10 -2.24 -30.90
C MET A 139 6.50 -0.83 -30.90
N TRP A 140 7.36 0.16 -30.74
CA TRP A 140 7.02 1.57 -30.77
C TRP A 140 7.74 2.24 -31.93
N PHE A 141 7.14 3.28 -32.50
CA PHE A 141 7.90 4.20 -33.33
C PHE A 141 8.90 4.95 -32.46
N ARG A 142 10.08 5.23 -33.02
CA ARG A 142 11.14 5.98 -32.33
C ARG A 142 10.63 7.33 -31.84
N GLU A 143 9.81 8.03 -32.63
CA GLU A 143 9.21 9.31 -32.22
C GLU A 143 8.37 9.16 -30.94
N THR A 144 7.49 8.14 -30.87
CA THR A 144 6.66 7.84 -29.70
C THR A 144 7.52 7.53 -28.48
N ALA A 145 8.59 6.74 -28.68
CA ALA A 145 9.53 6.40 -27.62
C ALA A 145 10.31 7.64 -27.14
N TYR A 146 10.71 8.52 -28.05
CA TYR A 146 11.50 9.72 -27.72
C TYR A 146 10.65 10.76 -27.02
N GLU A 147 9.41 10.95 -27.45
CA GLU A 147 8.45 11.79 -26.73
C GLU A 147 8.28 11.30 -25.29
N PHE A 148 8.17 9.99 -25.09
CA PHE A 148 8.13 9.41 -23.75
C PHE A 148 9.44 9.65 -22.98
N VAL A 149 10.60 9.36 -23.55
CA VAL A 149 11.88 9.51 -22.82
C VAL A 149 12.20 10.99 -22.52
N ASN A 150 11.91 11.91 -23.44
CA ASN A 150 12.17 13.33 -23.30
C ASN A 150 11.06 14.09 -22.56
N ARG A 151 10.00 13.39 -22.09
CA ARG A 151 8.89 14.01 -21.37
C ARG A 151 9.37 14.86 -20.17
N PRO A 152 8.72 16.00 -19.89
CA PRO A 152 8.98 16.76 -18.67
C PRO A 152 8.73 15.90 -17.43
N ARG A 153 9.69 15.90 -16.49
CA ARG A 153 9.60 15.10 -15.26
C ARG A 153 9.88 15.96 -14.05
N ARG A 154 9.18 15.65 -12.96
CA ARG A 154 9.60 16.05 -11.62
C ARG A 154 10.54 14.98 -11.09
N MET A 155 11.82 15.30 -10.97
CA MET A 155 12.76 14.44 -10.26
C MET A 155 12.31 14.43 -8.79
N ARG A 156 12.08 13.23 -8.22
CA ARG A 156 11.85 13.12 -6.78
C ARG A 156 13.17 13.53 -6.13
N ARG A 157 13.11 14.54 -5.24
CA ARG A 157 14.22 15.07 -4.45
C ARG A 157 15.17 13.91 -4.12
N GLN A 158 16.40 13.97 -4.61
CA GLN A 158 17.42 13.05 -4.14
C GLN A 158 17.43 13.20 -2.63
N LYS A 159 17.06 12.13 -1.93
CA LYS A 159 17.11 12.17 -0.49
C LYS A 159 18.61 12.28 -0.21
N THR A 160 19.03 13.39 0.41
CA THR A 160 20.26 13.39 1.21
C THR A 160 20.23 12.07 1.95
N SER A 161 21.32 11.31 1.90
CA SER A 161 21.52 10.14 2.76
C SER A 161 21.63 10.61 4.22
N GLU A 162 20.54 11.16 4.71
CA GLU A 162 20.18 11.47 6.08
C GLU A 162 18.66 11.29 6.22
N GLU A 163 18.28 10.71 7.35
CA GLU A 163 16.93 10.27 7.69
C GLU A 163 15.89 11.41 7.72
N PRO A 164 14.60 11.12 7.44
CA PRO A 164 13.65 12.13 7.03
C PRO A 164 12.91 12.79 8.18
N ALA A 165 12.75 14.12 8.13
CA ALA A 165 11.66 14.84 8.79
C ALA A 165 10.48 14.98 7.82
N VAL A 166 9.31 14.50 8.27
CA VAL A 166 8.04 14.45 7.53
C VAL A 166 7.31 15.79 7.70
N ALA A 167 7.08 16.51 6.60
CA ALA A 167 6.14 17.63 6.54
C ALA A 167 4.77 17.13 6.03
N GLU A 168 3.89 16.91 7.00
CA GLU A 168 2.49 17.35 7.11
C GLU A 168 1.78 17.86 5.83
N GLN A 169 0.65 17.23 5.49
CA GLN A 169 -0.41 17.84 4.68
C GLN A 169 -1.78 17.67 5.36
N ALA A 170 -2.53 18.78 5.31
CA ALA A 170 -3.80 19.08 5.96
C ALA A 170 -5.00 18.29 5.39
N PRO A 171 -6.14 18.22 6.11
CA PRO A 171 -7.27 17.35 5.79
C PRO A 171 -8.30 18.03 4.89
N ALA A 172 -9.01 17.23 4.09
CA ALA A 172 -10.24 17.62 3.40
C ALA A 172 -11.46 16.99 4.09
N ALA A 173 -12.56 17.75 4.05
CA ALA A 173 -13.74 17.71 4.90
C ALA A 173 -14.66 16.49 4.74
N ALA A 174 -15.50 16.33 5.76
CA ALA A 174 -16.53 15.32 5.96
C ALA A 174 -17.89 15.69 5.34
N GLY A 175 -18.77 14.68 5.26
CA GLY A 175 -20.24 14.80 5.22
C GLY A 175 -20.82 13.53 4.59
N GLU A 176 -21.85 12.84 5.10
CA GLU A 176 -22.77 13.00 6.23
C GLU A 176 -23.39 11.61 6.48
N SER A 177 -23.89 11.40 7.70
CA SER A 177 -24.53 10.18 8.18
C SER A 177 -25.94 10.50 8.67
N SER A 178 -26.94 9.67 8.34
CA SER A 178 -28.25 9.53 9.01
C SER A 178 -29.00 8.33 8.40
N GLU A 179 -29.85 7.53 9.03
CA GLU A 179 -30.27 7.31 10.42
C GLU A 179 -31.05 5.96 10.48
N ARG A 180 -31.32 5.49 11.70
CA ARG A 180 -31.94 4.21 12.14
C ARG A 180 -33.32 3.87 11.54
N ALA A 181 -33.64 2.56 11.42
CA ALA A 181 -34.61 1.82 12.25
C ALA A 181 -35.06 0.48 11.61
N SER A 182 -35.47 -0.46 12.48
CA SER A 182 -35.74 -1.88 12.25
C SER A 182 -37.23 -2.22 12.08
N THR A 183 -37.57 -2.94 11.02
CA THR A 183 -38.71 -3.89 10.86
C THR A 183 -38.50 -4.66 9.53
N ALA A 184 -39.05 -5.87 9.40
CA ALA A 184 -38.89 -6.76 8.24
C ALA A 184 -39.09 -6.01 6.90
N ARG A 185 -38.08 -6.04 6.02
CA ARG A 185 -38.05 -5.23 4.78
C ARG A 185 -38.94 -5.82 3.68
N THR A 186 -40.24 -5.53 3.73
CA THR A 186 -41.06 -5.48 2.52
C THR A 186 -40.84 -4.11 1.86
N GLY A 187 -39.81 -3.99 1.02
CA GLY A 187 -39.49 -2.75 0.33
C GLY A 187 -38.33 -2.88 -0.66
N TYR A 188 -38.26 -1.95 -1.60
CA TYR A 188 -37.17 -1.86 -2.58
C TYR A 188 -35.86 -1.46 -1.88
N VAL A 189 -34.75 -2.08 -2.27
CA VAL A 189 -33.40 -1.85 -1.73
C VAL A 189 -32.49 -1.30 -2.82
N ASP A 190 -31.62 -0.37 -2.45
CA ASP A 190 -30.55 0.11 -3.32
C ASP A 190 -29.27 -0.73 -3.14
N ALA A 191 -28.27 -0.50 -4.00
CA ALA A 191 -27.01 -1.23 -3.95
C ALA A 191 -26.25 -1.05 -2.62
N GLN A 192 -26.50 0.03 -1.88
CA GLN A 192 -25.87 0.31 -0.59
C GLN A 192 -26.55 -0.47 0.54
N ALA A 193 -27.87 -0.60 0.49
CA ALA A 193 -28.65 -1.47 1.35
C ALA A 193 -28.29 -2.94 1.11
N ILE A 194 -28.12 -3.38 -0.14
CA ILE A 194 -27.63 -4.73 -0.48
C ILE A 194 -26.23 -4.97 0.10
N ALA A 195 -25.32 -4.01 -0.07
CA ALA A 195 -23.97 -4.08 0.49
C ALA A 195 -23.97 -4.24 2.02
N SER A 196 -24.81 -3.47 2.69
CA SER A 196 -24.96 -3.53 4.15
C SER A 196 -25.56 -4.87 4.61
N THR A 197 -26.68 -5.29 4.00
CA THR A 197 -27.39 -6.54 4.34
C THR A 197 -26.47 -7.76 4.24
N TYR A 198 -25.69 -7.84 3.16
CA TYR A 198 -24.78 -8.96 2.93
C TYR A 198 -23.36 -8.72 3.46
N SER A 199 -23.13 -7.55 4.07
CA SER A 199 -21.83 -7.06 4.55
C SER A 199 -20.71 -7.30 3.55
N VAL A 200 -21.01 -6.95 2.31
CA VAL A 200 -20.06 -6.87 1.21
C VAL A 200 -19.76 -5.42 0.92
N SER A 201 -18.66 -5.13 0.23
CA SER A 201 -18.37 -3.75 -0.15
C SER A 201 -19.47 -3.19 -1.07
N GLY A 202 -19.69 -1.88 -1.05
CA GLY A 202 -20.61 -1.22 -1.98
C GLY A 202 -20.26 -1.48 -3.45
N GLN A 203 -18.98 -1.70 -3.75
CA GLN A 203 -18.50 -2.07 -5.07
C GLN A 203 -18.83 -3.52 -5.42
N THR A 204 -18.79 -4.43 -4.45
CA THR A 204 -19.19 -5.84 -4.61
C THR A 204 -20.69 -5.93 -4.89
N ALA A 205 -21.52 -5.20 -4.14
CA ALA A 205 -22.97 -5.14 -4.37
C ALA A 205 -23.30 -4.56 -5.75
N ARG A 206 -22.66 -3.46 -6.16
CA ARG A 206 -22.77 -2.91 -7.54
C ARG A 206 -22.21 -3.85 -8.61
N GLY A 207 -21.32 -4.75 -8.24
CA GLY A 207 -20.83 -5.81 -9.10
C GLY A 207 -21.91 -6.87 -9.35
N TRP A 208 -22.65 -7.25 -8.31
CA TRP A 208 -23.75 -8.21 -8.40
C TRP A 208 -24.88 -7.71 -9.29
N THR A 209 -25.22 -6.43 -9.21
CA THR A 209 -26.28 -5.82 -10.04
C THR A 209 -25.98 -5.80 -11.54
N ARG A 210 -24.77 -6.20 -11.96
CA ARG A 210 -24.34 -6.27 -13.37
C ARG A 210 -24.14 -7.70 -13.86
N VAL A 211 -24.41 -8.70 -13.00
CA VAL A 211 -24.31 -10.11 -13.35
C VAL A 211 -25.59 -10.53 -14.06
N GLU A 212 -25.45 -11.33 -15.12
CA GLU A 212 -26.57 -11.90 -15.86
C GLU A 212 -27.49 -12.71 -14.93
N GLY A 213 -28.80 -12.46 -15.01
CA GLY A 213 -29.81 -13.08 -14.14
C GLY A 213 -29.99 -12.46 -12.75
N PHE A 214 -29.31 -11.33 -12.45
CA PHE A 214 -29.62 -10.54 -11.25
C PHE A 214 -30.98 -9.82 -11.42
N PRO A 215 -31.81 -9.66 -10.36
CA PRO A 215 -33.12 -9.01 -10.44
C PRO A 215 -33.05 -7.62 -11.08
N GLU A 216 -33.97 -7.31 -11.98
CA GLU A 216 -34.04 -5.99 -12.61
C GLU A 216 -34.49 -4.93 -11.60
N ALA A 217 -33.93 -3.73 -11.70
CA ALA A 217 -34.36 -2.62 -10.88
C ALA A 217 -35.72 -2.10 -11.38
N GLY A 218 -36.73 -2.09 -10.51
CA GLY A 218 -37.98 -1.36 -10.76
C GLY A 218 -37.82 0.14 -10.53
N GLU A 219 -38.89 0.91 -10.71
CA GLU A 219 -38.89 2.38 -10.53
C GLU A 219 -38.39 2.86 -9.16
N ASN A 220 -38.49 1.99 -8.13
CA ASN A 220 -38.11 2.32 -6.75
C ASN A 220 -36.88 1.55 -6.23
N GLY A 221 -36.16 0.81 -7.09
CA GLY A 221 -34.96 0.02 -6.72
C GLY A 221 -35.12 -1.49 -6.93
N TYR A 222 -34.28 -2.30 -6.29
CA TYR A 222 -34.33 -3.76 -6.39
C TYR A 222 -35.31 -4.35 -5.37
N SER A 223 -36.12 -5.34 -5.74
CA SER A 223 -36.94 -6.06 -4.77
C SER A 223 -36.04 -6.81 -3.77
N ALA A 224 -36.18 -6.53 -2.47
CA ALA A 224 -35.39 -7.21 -1.45
C ALA A 224 -35.58 -8.74 -1.49
N ALA A 225 -36.80 -9.22 -1.70
CA ALA A 225 -37.10 -10.65 -1.75
C ALA A 225 -36.43 -11.36 -2.93
N GLU A 226 -36.43 -10.72 -4.11
CA GLU A 226 -35.80 -11.30 -5.31
C GLU A 226 -34.26 -11.27 -5.21
N VAL A 227 -33.70 -10.20 -4.61
CA VAL A 227 -32.27 -10.12 -4.32
C VAL A 227 -31.87 -11.19 -3.31
N ASP A 228 -32.68 -11.44 -2.30
CA ASP A 228 -32.43 -12.47 -1.29
C ASP A 228 -32.45 -13.88 -1.88
N GLU A 229 -33.41 -14.17 -2.76
CA GLU A 229 -33.47 -15.43 -3.50
C GLU A 229 -32.27 -15.60 -4.43
N TRP A 230 -31.90 -14.54 -5.16
CA TRP A 230 -30.74 -14.57 -6.05
C TRP A 230 -29.43 -14.78 -5.28
N VAL A 231 -29.24 -14.08 -4.15
CA VAL A 231 -28.04 -14.20 -3.31
C VAL A 231 -27.98 -15.58 -2.65
N ARG A 232 -29.11 -16.13 -2.21
CA ARG A 232 -29.20 -17.51 -1.70
C ARG A 232 -28.72 -18.53 -2.73
N HIS A 233 -29.14 -18.40 -3.98
CA HIS A 233 -28.78 -19.36 -5.03
C HIS A 233 -27.37 -19.15 -5.60
N ASN A 234 -26.98 -17.91 -5.91
CA ASN A 234 -25.75 -17.59 -6.65
C ASN A 234 -24.57 -17.20 -5.74
N ARG A 235 -24.84 -16.80 -4.51
CA ARG A 235 -23.86 -16.27 -3.56
C ARG A 235 -24.05 -16.90 -2.17
N ARG A 236 -24.17 -18.23 -2.14
CA ARG A 236 -24.40 -19.06 -0.93
C ARG A 236 -23.53 -18.66 0.27
N ARG A 237 -22.25 -18.34 0.06
CA ARG A 237 -21.34 -17.91 1.14
C ARG A 237 -21.75 -16.58 1.77
N SER A 238 -22.15 -15.60 0.96
CA SER A 238 -22.64 -14.30 1.43
C SER A 238 -24.00 -14.41 2.11
N TRP A 239 -24.85 -15.33 1.63
CA TRP A 239 -26.12 -15.68 2.28
C TRP A 239 -25.89 -16.28 3.68
N THR A 240 -25.07 -17.33 3.80
CA THR A 240 -24.78 -17.98 5.09
C THR A 240 -24.07 -17.05 6.07
N ALA A 241 -23.18 -16.18 5.59
CA ALA A 241 -22.50 -15.19 6.43
C ALA A 241 -23.48 -14.12 6.96
N ALA A 242 -24.46 -13.69 6.15
CA ALA A 242 -25.52 -12.80 6.59
C ALA A 242 -26.43 -13.47 7.64
N GLN A 243 -26.80 -14.74 7.45
CA GLN A 243 -27.59 -15.50 8.42
C GLN A 243 -26.89 -15.66 9.78
N ARG A 244 -25.65 -16.17 9.79
CA ARG A 244 -24.86 -16.32 11.03
C ARG A 244 -24.66 -15.01 11.78
N ARG A 245 -24.50 -13.89 11.06
CA ARG A 245 -24.39 -12.57 11.69
C ARG A 245 -25.67 -12.18 12.40
N THR A 246 -26.82 -12.51 11.82
CA THR A 246 -28.11 -12.11 12.37
C THR A 246 -28.48 -12.98 13.58
N GLU A 247 -28.07 -14.25 13.58
CA GLU A 247 -28.06 -15.13 14.76
C GLU A 247 -27.15 -14.58 15.88
N LEU A 248 -25.97 -14.04 15.53
CA LEU A 248 -25.01 -13.45 16.47
C LEU A 248 -25.42 -12.07 17.02
N THR A 249 -26.21 -11.28 16.28
CA THR A 249 -26.63 -9.93 16.70
C THR A 249 -28.03 -9.89 17.34
N GLY A 250 -28.74 -11.02 17.42
CA GLY A 250 -30.07 -11.12 18.04
C GLY A 250 -31.16 -10.32 17.33
N GLN A 251 -30.91 -9.81 16.12
CA GLN A 251 -31.95 -9.27 15.25
C GLN A 251 -32.61 -10.46 14.55
N ALA A 252 -33.92 -10.62 14.65
CA ALA A 252 -34.60 -11.70 13.93
C ALA A 252 -34.69 -11.36 12.43
N TRP A 253 -34.24 -12.26 11.56
CA TRP A 253 -34.79 -12.34 10.20
C TRP A 253 -36.24 -12.84 10.32
N PRO A 254 -37.18 -12.38 9.47
CA PRO A 254 -38.53 -12.92 9.48
C PRO A 254 -38.47 -14.39 9.03
N GLU A 255 -38.64 -15.30 10.00
CA GLU A 255 -38.89 -16.70 9.72
C GLU A 255 -40.28 -16.84 9.09
N THR A 256 -40.35 -17.41 7.90
CA THR A 256 -41.56 -18.09 7.44
C THR A 256 -41.74 -19.33 8.29
N SER A 257 -42.80 -19.31 9.09
CA SER A 257 -43.24 -20.37 10.01
C SER A 257 -43.39 -21.75 9.36
N ALA A 258 -42.92 -22.79 10.05
CA ALA A 258 -43.68 -24.03 10.30
C ALA A 258 -43.03 -24.90 11.41
N ALA A 259 -43.70 -24.90 12.57
CA ALA A 259 -43.94 -26.02 13.49
C ALA A 259 -42.76 -26.82 14.15
N ASP A 260 -42.54 -26.50 15.43
CA ASP A 260 -42.87 -27.34 16.61
C ASP A 260 -41.76 -28.06 17.43
N SER A 261 -41.87 -27.82 18.74
CA SER A 261 -41.53 -28.63 19.94
C SER A 261 -40.09 -28.73 20.50
N SER A 262 -39.87 -27.87 21.52
CA SER A 262 -39.49 -28.14 22.93
C SER A 262 -38.32 -29.09 23.29
N ALA A 263 -37.39 -28.60 24.12
CA ALA A 263 -37.34 -28.86 25.58
C ALA A 263 -36.06 -28.29 26.25
N ASP A 264 -36.25 -27.89 27.51
CA ASP A 264 -35.36 -27.26 28.49
C ASP A 264 -33.99 -27.92 28.78
N VAL A 265 -33.03 -27.15 29.34
CA VAL A 265 -32.63 -27.18 30.78
C VAL A 265 -31.35 -26.35 31.05
N GLN A 266 -31.37 -25.73 32.23
CA GLN A 266 -30.49 -24.75 32.90
C GLN A 266 -29.09 -25.27 33.32
N VAL A 267 -28.05 -24.44 33.23
CA VAL A 267 -27.27 -23.74 34.30
C VAL A 267 -26.56 -24.63 35.34
N GLU A 268 -25.23 -24.55 35.42
CA GLU A 268 -24.48 -24.24 36.66
C GLU A 268 -23.00 -23.81 36.41
N PRO A 269 -22.37 -23.06 37.34
CA PRO A 269 -21.16 -22.26 37.09
C PRO A 269 -19.86 -22.87 37.65
N ALA A 270 -18.74 -22.22 37.28
CA ALA A 270 -17.36 -22.54 37.65
C ALA A 270 -17.03 -22.37 39.14
N PRO A 271 -16.01 -23.06 39.67
CA PRO A 271 -15.26 -22.63 40.84
C PRO A 271 -13.95 -21.91 40.47
N ALA A 272 -13.55 -21.05 41.41
CA ALA A 272 -12.48 -20.07 41.36
C ALA A 272 -11.11 -20.60 41.80
N ASP A 273 -10.10 -19.84 41.39
CA ASP A 273 -8.83 -19.51 42.05
C ASP A 273 -7.97 -20.63 42.67
N GLU A 274 -6.80 -20.85 42.06
CA GLU A 274 -5.56 -21.00 42.81
C GLU A 274 -4.54 -19.94 42.36
N SER A 275 -4.21 -19.08 43.31
CA SER A 275 -3.23 -18.01 43.24
C SER A 275 -1.97 -18.42 43.99
N VAL A 276 -0.84 -18.62 43.30
CA VAL A 276 0.53 -18.45 43.83
C VAL A 276 1.45 -18.30 42.60
N SER A 277 2.07 -17.18 42.27
CA SER A 277 3.14 -16.54 43.04
C SER A 277 3.47 -15.17 42.43
N GLU A 278 3.30 -14.12 43.22
CA GLU A 278 4.01 -12.87 43.05
C GLU A 278 5.51 -13.12 43.24
N ALA A 279 6.27 -13.13 42.16
CA ALA A 279 7.71 -12.91 42.19
C ALA A 279 7.97 -11.47 41.75
N ARG A 280 8.34 -10.63 42.73
CA ARG A 280 9.04 -9.35 42.52
C ARG A 280 10.09 -9.50 41.41
N GLY A 281 9.90 -8.77 40.32
CA GLY A 281 10.85 -8.67 39.21
C GLY A 281 10.78 -7.28 38.62
N GLU A 282 11.50 -6.35 39.27
CA GLU A 282 11.98 -5.07 38.76
C GLU A 282 10.94 -4.05 38.26
N GLN A 283 10.98 -2.85 38.86
CA GLN A 283 10.54 -1.63 38.20
C GLN A 283 11.43 -1.38 36.98
N THR A 284 11.22 -2.13 35.90
CA THR A 284 11.99 -1.95 34.66
C THR A 284 11.43 -0.72 33.97
N GLU A 285 12.09 0.42 34.15
CA GLU A 285 11.92 1.54 33.24
C GLU A 285 12.33 1.09 31.84
N LEU A 286 11.42 1.22 30.86
CA LEU A 286 11.71 0.93 29.46
C LEU A 286 12.18 2.20 28.78
N THR A 287 13.36 2.18 28.15
CA THR A 287 13.72 3.24 27.20
C THR A 287 12.84 3.14 25.95
N ALA A 288 12.69 4.24 25.22
CA ALA A 288 11.89 4.26 24.00
C ALA A 288 12.28 3.18 22.97
N GLU A 289 13.57 2.87 22.87
CA GLU A 289 14.15 1.89 21.94
C GLU A 289 13.81 0.45 22.36
N MET A 290 13.68 0.18 23.66
CA MET A 290 13.34 -1.15 24.19
C MET A 290 11.87 -1.53 24.04
N ILE A 291 10.99 -0.57 23.68
CA ILE A 291 9.55 -0.82 23.55
C ILE A 291 9.26 -1.82 22.43
N GLY A 292 9.84 -1.64 21.24
CA GLY A 292 9.58 -2.54 20.10
C GLY A 292 10.03 -3.98 20.39
N PRO A 293 11.31 -4.19 20.73
CA PRO A 293 11.86 -5.51 21.04
C PRO A 293 11.10 -6.26 22.14
N ARG A 294 10.61 -5.55 23.18
CA ARG A 294 9.82 -6.16 24.27
C ARG A 294 8.61 -6.94 23.77
N TYR A 295 8.01 -6.52 22.66
CA TYR A 295 6.83 -7.19 22.09
C TYR A 295 7.11 -7.91 20.76
N GLY A 296 8.38 -8.17 20.43
CA GLY A 296 8.76 -8.89 19.21
C GLY A 296 8.48 -8.12 17.91
N VAL A 297 8.43 -6.78 17.97
CA VAL A 297 8.30 -5.91 16.78
C VAL A 297 9.57 -5.08 16.61
N SER A 298 9.76 -4.48 15.42
CA SER A 298 10.93 -3.62 15.16
C SER A 298 10.99 -2.44 16.13
N GLU A 299 12.20 -1.97 16.45
CA GLU A 299 12.44 -0.76 17.24
C GLU A 299 11.68 0.44 16.67
N ARG A 300 11.74 0.62 15.35
CA ARG A 300 10.99 1.65 14.62
C ARG A 300 9.49 1.60 14.89
N THR A 301 8.90 0.41 14.96
CA THR A 301 7.48 0.24 15.29
C THR A 301 7.19 0.71 16.72
N GLY A 302 8.07 0.39 17.68
CA GLY A 302 7.97 0.90 19.05
C GLY A 302 8.07 2.43 19.13
N LEU A 303 9.00 3.03 18.40
CA LEU A 303 9.16 4.48 18.28
C LEU A 303 7.97 5.19 17.60
N GLN A 304 7.21 4.48 16.77
CA GLN A 304 5.95 5.01 16.24
C GLN A 304 4.85 5.04 17.29
N TRP A 305 4.82 4.07 18.21
CA TRP A 305 3.77 4.01 19.25
C TRP A 305 3.88 5.18 20.22
N ILE A 306 5.09 5.56 20.62
CA ILE A 306 5.30 6.72 21.50
C ILE A 306 4.80 8.05 20.91
N SER A 307 4.59 8.11 19.59
CA SER A 307 4.08 9.28 18.87
C SER A 307 2.54 9.30 18.75
N VAL A 308 1.86 8.26 19.25
CA VAL A 308 0.39 8.16 19.20
C VAL A 308 -0.24 9.17 20.14
N LYS A 309 -0.86 10.20 19.57
CA LYS A 309 -1.66 11.20 20.29
C LYS A 309 -3.10 10.73 20.48
N GLU A 310 -3.72 11.20 21.55
CA GLU A 310 -5.14 10.99 21.81
C GLU A 310 -5.98 11.55 20.65
N LYS A 311 -6.99 10.80 20.24
CA LYS A 311 -7.98 11.23 19.25
C LYS A 311 -9.36 11.01 19.87
N GLY A 312 -10.05 12.11 20.13
CA GLY A 312 -11.45 12.13 20.56
C GLY A 312 -12.39 12.41 19.40
N ASP A 313 -13.63 11.94 19.54
CA ASP A 313 -14.79 12.35 18.77
C ASP A 313 -15.87 12.76 19.79
N GLY A 314 -16.00 14.07 19.99
CA GLY A 314 -16.80 14.64 21.09
C GLY A 314 -16.37 14.11 22.46
N LYS A 315 -17.30 13.50 23.19
CA LYS A 315 -17.07 12.91 24.53
C LYS A 315 -16.47 11.49 24.49
N LYS A 316 -16.26 10.90 23.31
CA LYS A 316 -15.75 9.53 23.16
C LYS A 316 -14.29 9.55 22.71
N VAL A 317 -13.41 8.96 23.50
CA VAL A 317 -12.00 8.77 23.10
C VAL A 317 -11.95 7.59 22.12
N ILE A 318 -11.68 7.88 20.84
CA ILE A 318 -11.52 6.87 19.77
C ILE A 318 -10.16 6.19 19.88
N ARG A 319 -9.13 6.92 20.31
CA ARG A 319 -7.77 6.41 20.48
C ARG A 319 -7.10 7.11 21.64
N ARG A 320 -6.68 6.40 22.68
CA ARG A 320 -5.91 7.00 23.78
C ARG A 320 -4.47 7.26 23.37
N ALA A 321 -3.87 8.32 23.92
CA ALA A 321 -2.45 8.59 23.74
C ALA A 321 -1.60 7.46 24.31
N PHE A 322 -0.38 7.32 23.81
CA PHE A 322 0.62 6.47 24.44
C PHE A 322 0.94 6.96 25.87
N PRO A 323 1.31 6.08 26.82
CA PRO A 323 1.60 6.48 28.19
C PRO A 323 2.61 7.63 28.26
N THR A 324 2.39 8.55 29.19
CA THR A 324 3.33 9.65 29.45
C THR A 324 4.66 9.08 29.92
N PRO A 325 5.80 9.53 29.39
CA PRO A 325 7.11 9.07 29.86
C PRO A 325 7.36 9.52 31.30
N LEU A 326 8.05 8.69 32.08
CA LEU A 326 8.53 9.00 33.43
C LEU A 326 9.63 10.07 33.39
N ARG A 327 10.50 10.00 32.37
CA ARG A 327 11.58 10.97 32.13
C ARG A 327 11.59 11.36 30.67
N THR A 328 11.91 12.62 30.37
CA THR A 328 11.97 13.12 29.00
C THR A 328 13.37 12.99 28.37
N ARG A 329 14.42 12.84 29.19
CA ARG A 329 15.82 12.64 28.76
C ARG A 329 16.60 11.76 29.76
N PRO A 330 16.98 10.51 29.41
CA PRO A 330 16.46 9.75 28.27
C PRO A 330 14.96 9.48 28.42
N ARG A 331 14.26 9.22 27.32
CA ARG A 331 12.81 9.00 27.34
C ARG A 331 12.51 7.62 27.92
N THR A 332 12.03 7.56 29.17
CA THR A 332 11.72 6.30 29.87
C THR A 332 10.23 6.16 30.17
N TYR A 333 9.72 4.93 30.19
CA TYR A 333 8.33 4.59 30.41
C TYR A 333 8.20 3.51 31.47
N ALA A 334 7.12 3.56 32.25
CA ALA A 334 6.82 2.47 33.17
C ALA A 334 6.37 1.23 32.38
N ALA A 335 7.06 0.09 32.53
CA ALA A 335 6.75 -1.13 31.79
C ALA A 335 5.27 -1.55 31.91
N HIS A 336 4.69 -1.47 33.11
CA HIS A 336 3.28 -1.83 33.33
C HIS A 336 2.30 -0.91 32.58
N ALA A 337 2.61 0.37 32.42
CA ALA A 337 1.77 1.32 31.71
C ALA A 337 1.83 1.07 30.19
N VAL A 338 3.02 0.75 29.68
CA VAL A 338 3.19 0.33 28.27
C VAL A 338 2.48 -1.00 28.03
N ASP A 339 2.64 -1.98 28.92
CA ASP A 339 2.00 -3.29 28.85
C ASP A 339 0.46 -3.16 28.83
N ALA A 340 -0.11 -2.34 29.72
CA ALA A 340 -1.55 -2.07 29.74
C ALA A 340 -2.05 -1.41 28.44
N TRP A 341 -1.31 -0.42 27.94
CA TRP A 341 -1.65 0.26 26.70
C TRP A 341 -1.59 -0.69 25.49
N VAL A 342 -0.54 -1.51 25.39
CA VAL A 342 -0.37 -2.51 24.33
C VAL A 342 -1.45 -3.59 24.43
N LYS A 343 -1.81 -4.05 25.62
CA LYS A 343 -2.91 -5.00 25.83
C LYS A 343 -4.25 -4.45 25.32
N GLU A 344 -4.56 -3.19 25.61
CA GLU A 344 -5.83 -2.56 25.23
C GLU A 344 -5.87 -2.17 23.74
N HIS A 345 -4.79 -1.59 23.21
CA HIS A 345 -4.79 -0.97 21.87
C HIS A 345 -4.14 -1.84 20.78
N ARG A 346 -3.38 -2.86 21.19
CA ARG A 346 -2.64 -3.79 20.32
C ARG A 346 -2.77 -5.21 20.86
N PRO A 347 -4.00 -5.73 21.08
CA PRO A 347 -4.22 -7.03 21.72
C PRO A 347 -3.51 -8.18 20.98
N HIS A 348 -3.35 -8.07 19.66
CA HIS A 348 -2.61 -9.03 18.85
C HIS A 348 -1.10 -9.04 19.11
N VAL A 349 -0.49 -7.88 19.37
CA VAL A 349 0.93 -7.78 19.74
C VAL A 349 1.15 -8.26 21.16
N TRP A 350 0.22 -7.92 22.07
CA TRP A 350 0.24 -8.41 23.44
C TRP A 350 0.16 -9.93 23.54
N ALA A 351 -0.76 -10.56 22.80
CA ALA A 351 -0.91 -12.01 22.77
C ALA A 351 0.33 -12.72 22.20
N ALA A 352 0.91 -12.19 21.12
CA ALA A 352 2.14 -12.71 20.54
C ALA A 352 3.33 -12.62 21.51
N ALA A 353 3.44 -11.53 22.27
CA ALA A 353 4.50 -11.32 23.26
C ALA A 353 4.36 -12.23 24.49
N LYS A 354 3.13 -12.60 24.89
CA LYS A 354 2.87 -13.49 26.04
C LYS A 354 2.93 -14.98 25.72
N GLY A 355 3.24 -15.36 24.48
CA GLY A 355 3.51 -16.75 24.09
C GLY A 355 2.26 -17.60 23.83
N THR A 356 1.07 -17.00 23.73
CA THR A 356 -0.19 -17.73 23.45
C THR A 356 -0.45 -17.95 21.95
N GLY A 357 0.59 -17.89 21.11
CA GLY A 357 0.46 -17.91 19.64
C GLY A 357 -0.16 -16.62 19.07
N PRO A 358 -0.36 -16.52 17.74
CA PRO A 358 -1.09 -15.39 17.18
C PRO A 358 -2.51 -15.34 17.75
N ALA A 359 -2.88 -14.22 18.38
CA ALA A 359 -4.29 -13.93 18.58
C ALA A 359 -4.90 -13.60 17.23
N LEU A 360 -5.56 -14.59 16.64
CA LEU A 360 -6.38 -14.39 15.46
C LEU A 360 -7.61 -13.58 15.87
N VAL A 361 -7.88 -12.50 15.15
CA VAL A 361 -9.10 -11.70 15.34
C VAL A 361 -10.33 -12.52 14.95
N ASN A 362 -10.19 -13.35 13.91
CA ASN A 362 -11.19 -14.33 13.51
C ASN A 362 -10.51 -15.69 13.34
N PRO A 363 -11.17 -16.81 13.67
CA PRO A 363 -10.64 -18.12 13.36
C PRO A 363 -10.40 -18.27 11.86
N LEU A 364 -9.39 -19.05 11.48
CA LEU A 364 -9.17 -19.40 10.09
C LEU A 364 -10.41 -20.14 9.54
N PRO A 365 -10.89 -19.82 8.33
CA PRO A 365 -12.08 -20.46 7.79
C PRO A 365 -11.90 -21.98 7.65
N GLU A 366 -12.98 -22.76 7.70
CA GLU A 366 -12.90 -24.19 7.38
C GLU A 366 -12.71 -24.41 5.87
N GLY A 367 -12.02 -25.48 5.48
CA GLY A 367 -11.85 -25.88 4.07
C GLY A 367 -10.76 -26.92 3.87
N ASP A 368 -10.64 -27.43 2.64
CA ASP A 368 -9.64 -28.46 2.32
C ASP A 368 -8.23 -27.83 2.32
N PRO A 369 -7.23 -28.41 3.02
CA PRO A 369 -5.84 -27.96 3.00
C PRO A 369 -5.23 -27.80 1.59
N LEU A 370 -5.73 -28.55 0.60
CA LEU A 370 -5.30 -28.54 -0.79
C LEU A 370 -6.14 -27.63 -1.70
N ASP A 371 -7.10 -26.89 -1.13
CA ASP A 371 -7.81 -25.83 -1.86
C ASP A 371 -6.80 -24.81 -2.39
N LEU A 372 -6.92 -24.46 -3.68
CA LEU A 372 -6.12 -23.40 -4.27
C LEU A 372 -6.81 -22.06 -4.05
N LEU A 373 -6.17 -21.23 -3.22
CA LEU A 373 -6.57 -19.88 -2.89
C LEU A 373 -5.86 -18.91 -3.83
N ASP A 374 -6.62 -18.05 -4.48
CA ASP A 374 -6.02 -16.98 -5.28
C ASP A 374 -5.53 -15.82 -4.40
N ILE A 375 -4.99 -14.77 -5.02
CA ILE A 375 -4.47 -13.62 -4.27
C ILE A 375 -5.54 -12.84 -3.50
N TYR A 376 -6.79 -12.87 -3.93
CA TYR A 376 -7.90 -12.24 -3.21
C TYR A 376 -8.26 -13.07 -1.99
N ASP A 377 -8.37 -14.38 -2.15
CA ASP A 377 -8.62 -15.32 -1.05
C ASP A 377 -7.50 -15.23 0.00
N PHE A 378 -6.24 -15.16 -0.43
CA PHE A 378 -5.10 -14.96 0.48
C PHE A 378 -5.24 -13.65 1.27
N ALA A 379 -5.56 -12.55 0.58
CA ALA A 379 -5.70 -11.23 1.20
C ALA A 379 -6.85 -11.18 2.22
N GLU A 380 -7.95 -11.85 1.89
CA GLU A 380 -9.12 -11.98 2.76
C GLU A 380 -8.79 -12.83 3.98
N VAL A 381 -8.27 -14.04 3.82
CA VAL A 381 -7.90 -14.94 4.93
C VAL A 381 -6.92 -14.25 5.87
N LEU A 382 -5.84 -13.67 5.33
CA LEU A 382 -4.86 -13.00 6.16
C LEU A 382 -5.44 -11.77 6.86
N GLY A 383 -6.20 -10.94 6.15
CA GLY A 383 -6.79 -9.73 6.71
C GLY A 383 -7.82 -10.02 7.79
N MET A 384 -8.76 -10.91 7.51
CA MET A 384 -9.79 -11.31 8.46
C MET A 384 -9.18 -11.97 9.69
N ALA A 385 -8.20 -12.86 9.52
CA ALA A 385 -7.58 -13.56 10.63
C ALA A 385 -6.71 -12.64 11.51
N THR A 386 -6.07 -11.60 10.95
CA THR A 386 -5.11 -10.78 11.72
C THR A 386 -5.64 -9.42 12.18
N ARG A 387 -6.63 -8.84 11.50
CA ARG A 387 -7.15 -7.49 11.81
C ARG A 387 -8.67 -7.36 11.74
N GLY A 388 -9.38 -8.44 11.40
CA GLY A 388 -10.84 -8.42 11.28
C GLY A 388 -11.37 -7.75 10.01
N GLU A 389 -10.49 -7.40 9.07
CA GLU A 389 -10.84 -6.74 7.80
C GLU A 389 -9.98 -7.28 6.64
N PRO A 390 -10.55 -7.54 5.46
CA PRO A 390 -9.80 -8.09 4.32
C PRO A 390 -8.67 -7.14 3.90
N LEU A 391 -7.51 -7.67 3.54
CA LEU A 391 -6.40 -6.87 3.00
C LEU A 391 -6.67 -6.48 1.55
N ALA A 392 -6.14 -5.33 1.13
CA ALA A 392 -6.13 -4.96 -0.28
C ALA A 392 -5.24 -5.93 -1.06
N ARG A 393 -5.66 -6.30 -2.28
CA ARG A 393 -4.90 -7.20 -3.17
C ARG A 393 -3.49 -6.68 -3.43
N GLU A 394 -3.34 -5.37 -3.63
CA GLU A 394 -2.08 -4.69 -3.90
C GLU A 394 -1.08 -4.91 -2.76
N THR A 395 -1.56 -5.04 -1.53
CA THR A 395 -0.74 -5.32 -0.35
C THR A 395 -0.11 -6.71 -0.44
N ILE A 396 -0.89 -7.73 -0.83
CA ILE A 396 -0.36 -9.09 -1.00
C ILE A 396 0.58 -9.17 -2.21
N HIS A 397 0.27 -8.48 -3.32
CA HIS A 397 1.19 -8.36 -4.46
C HIS A 397 2.54 -7.75 -4.03
N ALA A 398 2.50 -6.67 -3.26
CA ALA A 398 3.71 -6.02 -2.76
C ALA A 398 4.47 -6.91 -1.77
N TYR A 399 3.77 -7.68 -0.93
CA TYR A 399 4.40 -8.63 -0.01
C TYR A 399 5.03 -9.80 -0.75
N HIS A 400 4.37 -10.33 -1.78
CA HIS A 400 4.87 -11.44 -2.58
C HIS A 400 6.13 -11.03 -3.35
N ALA A 401 6.10 -9.86 -4.00
CA ALA A 401 7.27 -9.31 -4.69
C ALA A 401 8.48 -9.04 -3.78
N ARG A 402 8.25 -8.88 -2.47
CA ARG A 402 9.30 -8.66 -1.46
C ARG A 402 9.68 -9.92 -0.67
N GLY A 403 9.12 -11.08 -1.00
CA GLY A 403 9.34 -12.32 -0.23
C GLY A 403 8.81 -12.28 1.20
N GLN A 404 7.83 -11.40 1.49
CA GLN A 404 7.21 -11.24 2.82
C GLN A 404 6.01 -12.16 3.04
N VAL A 405 5.51 -12.80 1.97
CA VAL A 405 4.55 -13.92 2.00
C VAL A 405 5.19 -15.10 1.26
N PRO A 406 4.72 -16.35 1.47
CA PRO A 406 5.24 -17.51 0.76
C PRO A 406 5.11 -17.31 -0.76
N PHE A 407 6.01 -17.93 -1.52
CA PHE A 407 5.82 -18.05 -2.97
C PHE A 407 4.57 -18.86 -3.28
N ALA A 408 3.94 -18.57 -4.41
CA ALA A 408 2.79 -19.31 -4.89
C ALA A 408 3.13 -20.79 -5.09
N ASP A 409 2.28 -21.68 -4.58
CA ASP A 409 2.42 -23.13 -4.77
C ASP A 409 2.13 -23.55 -6.21
N ARG A 410 1.26 -22.78 -6.90
CA ARG A 410 0.87 -23.00 -8.29
C ARG A 410 0.95 -21.68 -9.05
N THR A 411 1.52 -21.73 -10.26
CA THR A 411 1.66 -20.56 -11.13
C THR A 411 1.12 -20.85 -12.53
N ALA A 412 0.79 -19.80 -13.28
CA ALA A 412 0.25 -19.96 -14.61
C ALA A 412 1.23 -20.69 -15.54
N GLY A 413 0.84 -21.84 -16.08
CA GLY A 413 1.67 -22.62 -17.00
C GLY A 413 2.63 -23.61 -16.32
N ASP A 414 2.52 -23.82 -15.00
CA ASP A 414 3.33 -24.80 -14.26
C ASP A 414 3.03 -26.28 -14.59
N GLY A 415 2.07 -26.55 -15.48
CA GLY A 415 1.68 -27.90 -15.90
C GLY A 415 0.91 -28.71 -14.85
N GLY A 416 0.64 -28.16 -13.66
CA GLY A 416 -0.05 -28.87 -12.59
C GLY A 416 -1.60 -28.89 -12.74
N LYS A 417 -2.27 -29.71 -11.93
CA LYS A 417 -3.74 -29.86 -11.91
C LYS A 417 -4.34 -29.46 -10.56
N PRO A 418 -5.45 -28.68 -10.52
CA PRO A 418 -6.11 -28.05 -11.66
C PRO A 418 -5.23 -26.96 -12.28
N ARG A 419 -5.52 -26.60 -13.53
CA ARG A 419 -4.82 -25.51 -14.23
C ARG A 419 -5.18 -24.18 -13.57
N VAL A 420 -4.18 -23.38 -13.24
CA VAL A 420 -4.36 -22.02 -12.70
C VAL A 420 -3.96 -20.97 -13.74
N LEU A 421 -4.62 -19.80 -13.71
CA LEU A 421 -4.36 -18.68 -14.62
C LEU A 421 -3.54 -17.54 -13.98
N GLN A 422 -3.32 -17.63 -12.67
CA GLN A 422 -2.56 -16.68 -11.85
C GLN A 422 -1.92 -17.43 -10.68
N ASP A 423 -1.13 -16.74 -9.88
CA ASP A 423 -0.53 -17.27 -8.65
C ASP A 423 -1.62 -17.73 -7.68
N HIS A 424 -1.51 -18.98 -7.23
CA HIS A 424 -2.36 -19.56 -6.18
C HIS A 424 -1.51 -20.22 -5.10
N TRP A 425 -2.05 -20.23 -3.89
CA TRP A 425 -1.48 -20.90 -2.73
C TRP A 425 -2.42 -22.00 -2.27
N TYR A 426 -1.87 -23.11 -1.81
CA TYR A 426 -2.67 -24.08 -1.07
C TYR A 426 -3.17 -23.44 0.23
N ARG A 427 -4.40 -23.75 0.63
CA ARG A 427 -4.97 -23.27 1.90
C ARG A 427 -4.04 -23.55 3.07
N ARG A 428 -3.42 -24.74 3.12
CA ARG A 428 -2.40 -25.07 4.14
C ARG A 428 -1.24 -24.09 4.15
N THR A 429 -0.73 -23.68 2.99
CA THR A 429 0.39 -22.74 2.86
C THR A 429 0.00 -21.38 3.41
N VAL A 430 -1.22 -20.92 3.12
CA VAL A 430 -1.77 -19.68 3.69
C VAL A 430 -1.95 -19.80 5.20
N TYR A 431 -2.44 -20.94 5.69
CA TYR A 431 -2.75 -21.13 7.10
C TYR A 431 -1.50 -21.26 7.94
N ASP A 432 -0.55 -22.08 7.50
CA ASP A 432 0.79 -22.20 8.10
C ASP A 432 1.45 -20.83 8.13
N PHE A 433 1.31 -20.03 7.07
CA PHE A 433 1.80 -18.67 7.06
C PHE A 433 1.11 -17.78 8.11
N VAL A 434 -0.22 -17.76 8.17
CA VAL A 434 -0.98 -16.97 9.16
C VAL A 434 -0.64 -17.39 10.58
N LEU A 435 -0.52 -18.69 10.84
CA LEU A 435 -0.22 -19.25 12.15
C LEU A 435 1.25 -19.07 12.55
N SER A 436 2.17 -19.04 11.58
CA SER A 436 3.59 -18.74 11.83
C SER A 436 3.84 -17.28 12.21
N ARG A 437 2.88 -16.37 11.98
CA ARG A 437 3.04 -14.94 12.28
C ARG A 437 2.85 -14.65 13.76
N ARG A 438 3.80 -13.96 14.37
CA ARG A 438 3.69 -13.38 15.72
C ARG A 438 3.17 -11.93 15.70
N GLY A 439 2.02 -11.70 15.06
CA GLY A 439 1.32 -10.40 15.05
C GLY A 439 1.34 -9.63 13.72
N SER A 440 0.92 -8.36 13.74
CA SER A 440 0.78 -7.48 12.57
C SER A 440 1.89 -6.40 12.52
N GLY A 441 2.47 -6.13 11.35
CA GLY A 441 3.56 -5.15 11.16
C GLY A 441 4.31 -5.28 9.83
N ASN A 442 5.25 -4.35 9.57
CA ASN A 442 6.26 -4.51 8.53
C ASN A 442 7.32 -5.49 9.03
N PHE A 443 7.62 -6.51 8.24
CA PHE A 443 8.61 -7.53 8.56
C PHE A 443 9.72 -7.51 7.51
N ASP A 444 10.94 -7.84 7.94
CA ASP A 444 12.09 -7.99 7.06
C ASP A 444 11.90 -9.17 6.08
N ALA A 445 12.75 -9.23 5.05
CA ALA A 445 12.70 -10.31 4.07
C ALA A 445 12.91 -11.67 4.76
N ARG A 446 12.18 -12.69 4.31
CA ARG A 446 12.32 -14.07 4.82
C ARG A 446 13.70 -14.61 4.39
N ALA A 447 14.50 -15.04 5.37
CA ALA A 447 15.83 -15.63 5.16
C ALA A 447 15.74 -17.03 4.54
#